data_AF-A0A926TMY2-F1
#
_entry.id   AF-A0A926TMY2-F1
#
_cell.length_a   1.000
_cell.length_b   1.000
_cell.length_c   1.000
_cell.angle_alpha   90.00
_cell.angle_beta   90.00
_cell.angle_gamma   90.00
#
_symmetry.space_group_name_H-M   'P 1'
#
loop_
_entity.id
_entity.type
_entity.pdbx_description
1 polymer ?
#
loop_
_entity_poly.entity_id
_entity_poly.type
_entity_poly.pdbx_seq_one_letter_code
_entity_poly.pdbx_strand_id
1 'polypeptide(L)'
;MATPSSNPLSHAMSQNNGAVPPSSGRMALDNLIRRELKVSDPNDSQQIAQALLSRYKDTPKAAAIAREAEGVPFALSTSSSATPIAQASMSSQAELQQAIDDVERDLRELTTNAILKDITPELQGWATAIRTAITEGINAAQFAIDSRQRDKAFGIRRTLGDFARVARLIGALTPTVNINYRKLAQSLDEVAAVMLVKMGEAISSIGFNSGRYLLQVAYSDLQSRRDAVIAALRNLTGTVQEAYDPSEWQRGLNAYRLFYKYLETNAQGDLRSLLVETELARVMDSLLQRAGRGGSEGLRQLGATFQIDIEQLRRLVIVGNKAVNPPAPPFTAFLDAVQLFIDSVQPSGGSRLIRIARPPILFYGLYGQSVLNADDPALNLVQLVILRGSLASQLDRLAQTSNEPSTLKGQIILDKVLYDVDRAIDLYAVGTKDSFDQPERRAVAYSYVIDAFLNPPNLNQDPPPNDGFDELRELRLTVGFGLEEQRNERRTLFTTLRDVLREIRNLLFLPINPGFIEGFNTELRGLGELDTTRNNALLQQLIRQELFVQQDVEASWENLVQTMASDYVSYTELFGADGIIRQLLDVALSRSGGQYLNPEPIVPDSDSFSLMTIAAAANRLVPLPPQAPTS
;
A
#
# COMPACT_ATOMS: atom_id res chain seq x y z
N MET A 1 58.67 18.98 -75.19
CA MET A 1 59.48 17.88 -74.63
C MET A 1 58.67 16.60 -74.75
N ALA A 2 59.21 15.67 -75.55
CA ALA A 2 58.82 14.28 -75.83
C ALA A 2 57.33 13.89 -75.99
N THR A 3 57.01 13.56 -77.24
CA THR A 3 55.82 12.98 -77.89
C THR A 3 55.69 11.43 -77.66
N PRO A 4 54.84 10.65 -78.38
CA PRO A 4 53.36 10.53 -78.35
C PRO A 4 52.88 9.03 -78.39
N SER A 5 51.56 8.77 -78.48
CA SER A 5 50.88 7.70 -79.29
C SER A 5 49.42 7.54 -78.78
N SER A 6 48.29 7.61 -79.51
CA SER A 6 47.84 7.28 -80.88
C SER A 6 48.06 5.80 -81.27
N ASN A 7 47.12 4.96 -81.66
CA ASN A 7 45.67 5.00 -81.89
C ASN A 7 45.22 3.49 -82.09
N PRO A 8 44.17 3.08 -82.86
CA PRO A 8 43.00 2.32 -82.38
C PRO A 8 42.75 0.96 -83.14
N LEU A 9 41.50 0.42 -83.08
CA LEU A 9 40.90 -0.65 -83.93
C LEU A 9 41.39 -2.10 -83.63
N SER A 10 40.59 -3.17 -83.56
CA SER A 10 39.40 -3.56 -84.33
C SER A 10 38.75 -4.83 -83.73
N HIS A 11 37.47 -5.02 -84.07
CA HIS A 11 36.60 -6.19 -83.86
C HIS A 11 37.26 -7.58 -84.06
N ALA A 12 36.87 -8.56 -83.24
CA ALA A 12 36.19 -9.79 -83.70
C ALA A 12 35.70 -10.68 -82.54
N MET A 13 34.50 -11.22 -82.77
CA MET A 13 33.64 -12.09 -81.97
C MET A 13 34.28 -13.26 -81.21
N SER A 14 33.75 -13.57 -80.02
CA SER A 14 33.14 -14.90 -79.76
C SER A 14 32.27 -14.92 -78.49
N GLN A 15 30.97 -15.19 -78.71
CA GLN A 15 30.03 -15.96 -77.88
C GLN A 15 29.66 -15.52 -76.45
N ASN A 16 28.67 -14.62 -76.42
CA ASN A 16 27.38 -14.71 -75.73
C ASN A 16 27.12 -15.97 -74.86
N ASN A 17 26.91 -15.77 -73.55
CA ASN A 17 25.88 -16.47 -72.79
C ASN A 17 25.28 -15.50 -71.76
N GLY A 18 23.94 -15.46 -71.73
CA GLY A 18 23.15 -14.31 -71.30
C GLY A 18 23.28 -13.92 -69.84
N ALA A 19 23.58 -12.65 -69.60
CA ALA A 19 23.33 -11.96 -68.35
C ALA A 19 22.20 -10.95 -68.57
N VAL A 20 21.04 -11.22 -67.96
CA VAL A 20 19.96 -10.24 -67.84
C VAL A 20 20.48 -9.07 -66.99
N PRO A 21 20.36 -7.80 -67.42
CA PRO A 21 20.76 -6.67 -66.58
C PRO A 21 19.88 -6.66 -65.30
N PRO A 22 20.47 -6.58 -64.08
CA PRO A 22 19.67 -6.55 -62.86
C PRO A 22 18.80 -5.30 -62.87
N SER A 23 17.51 -5.49 -62.61
CA SER A 23 16.52 -4.43 -62.53
C SER A 23 16.99 -3.34 -61.56
N SER A 24 16.79 -2.07 -61.93
CA SER A 24 17.13 -0.90 -61.09
C SER A 24 16.56 -0.99 -59.66
N GLY A 25 15.41 -1.68 -59.50
CA GLY A 25 14.83 -2.00 -58.20
C GLY A 25 15.66 -2.95 -57.34
N ARG A 26 16.36 -3.94 -57.92
CA ARG A 26 17.28 -4.82 -57.19
C ARG A 26 18.50 -4.07 -56.69
N MET A 27 19.11 -3.23 -57.53
CA MET A 27 20.24 -2.40 -57.08
C MET A 27 19.84 -1.41 -55.98
N ALA A 28 18.61 -0.85 -56.04
CA ALA A 28 18.10 0.03 -55.00
C ALA A 28 17.85 -0.70 -53.67
N LEU A 29 17.32 -1.93 -53.73
CA LEU A 29 17.14 -2.79 -52.56
C LEU A 29 18.48 -3.20 -51.95
N ASP A 30 19.45 -3.61 -52.78
CA ASP A 30 20.78 -4.02 -52.35
C ASP A 30 21.53 -2.88 -51.65
N ASN A 31 21.43 -1.66 -52.21
CA ASN A 31 22.00 -0.47 -51.58
C ASN A 31 21.30 -0.11 -50.26
N LEU A 32 19.98 -0.34 -50.17
CA LEU A 32 19.23 -0.15 -48.92
C LEU A 32 19.67 -1.18 -47.87
N ILE A 33 19.80 -2.46 -48.23
CA ILE A 33 20.25 -3.54 -47.34
C ILE A 33 21.67 -3.26 -46.82
N ARG A 34 22.60 -2.88 -47.71
CA ARG A 34 23.97 -2.51 -47.32
C ARG A 34 23.99 -1.30 -46.38
N ARG A 35 23.16 -0.28 -46.63
CA ARG A 35 23.11 0.94 -45.80
C ARG A 35 22.46 0.69 -44.44
N GLU A 36 21.35 -0.03 -44.41
CA GLU A 36 20.51 -0.23 -43.23
C GLU A 36 21.02 -1.33 -42.30
N LEU A 37 21.65 -2.37 -42.86
CA LEU A 37 22.12 -3.53 -42.09
C LEU A 37 23.65 -3.61 -42.01
N LYS A 38 24.39 -2.69 -42.66
CA LYS A 38 25.86 -2.65 -42.71
C LYS A 38 26.49 -3.98 -43.17
N VAL A 39 25.81 -4.67 -44.09
CA VAL A 39 26.25 -5.95 -44.64
C VAL A 39 27.09 -5.71 -45.90
N SER A 40 28.15 -6.49 -46.09
CA SER A 40 29.05 -6.37 -47.26
C SER A 40 28.43 -7.00 -48.53
N ASP A 41 27.80 -8.18 -48.39
CA ASP A 41 27.11 -8.86 -49.49
C ASP A 41 25.59 -9.02 -49.24
N PRO A 42 24.73 -8.29 -49.98
CA PRO A 42 23.28 -8.35 -49.85
C PRO A 42 22.65 -9.61 -50.47
N ASN A 43 23.43 -10.51 -51.08
CA ASN A 43 22.95 -11.83 -51.51
C ASN A 43 23.29 -12.95 -50.51
N ASP A 44 24.11 -12.67 -49.49
CA ASP A 44 24.44 -13.64 -48.45
C ASP A 44 23.37 -13.64 -47.34
N SER A 45 22.49 -14.63 -47.40
CA SER A 45 21.40 -14.81 -46.44
C SER A 45 21.87 -14.94 -44.98
N GLN A 46 23.08 -15.47 -44.73
CA GLN A 46 23.58 -15.65 -43.37
C GLN A 46 24.05 -14.32 -42.77
N GLN A 47 24.75 -13.49 -43.56
CA GLN A 47 25.17 -12.16 -43.11
C GLN A 47 23.97 -11.25 -42.84
N ILE A 48 22.94 -11.31 -43.69
CA ILE A 48 21.71 -10.53 -43.48
C ILE A 48 20.98 -10.98 -42.22
N ALA A 49 20.87 -12.29 -41.98
CA ALA A 49 20.24 -12.83 -40.78
C ALA A 49 20.99 -12.39 -39.50
N GLN A 50 22.32 -12.44 -39.49
CA GLN A 50 23.13 -11.97 -38.36
C GLN A 50 23.04 -10.45 -38.14
N ALA A 51 23.01 -9.67 -39.22
CA ALA A 51 22.84 -8.22 -39.14
C ALA A 51 21.44 -7.80 -38.67
N LEU A 52 20.40 -8.52 -39.08
CA LEU A 52 19.04 -8.35 -38.56
C LEU A 52 18.95 -8.73 -37.09
N LEU A 53 19.54 -9.86 -36.69
CA LEU A 53 19.53 -10.33 -35.31
C LEU A 53 20.27 -9.35 -34.38
N SER A 54 21.42 -8.83 -34.81
CA SER A 54 22.17 -7.81 -34.06
C SER A 54 21.46 -6.45 -33.98
N ARG A 55 20.72 -6.05 -35.04
CA ARG A 55 19.93 -4.81 -35.04
C ARG A 55 18.68 -4.91 -34.16
N TYR A 56 18.02 -6.07 -34.16
CA TYR A 56 16.76 -6.30 -33.43
C TYR A 56 16.95 -7.08 -32.12
N LYS A 57 18.18 -7.20 -31.62
CA LYS A 57 18.53 -7.91 -30.38
C LYS A 57 17.69 -7.52 -29.16
N ASP A 58 17.23 -6.26 -29.11
CA ASP A 58 16.45 -5.71 -28.01
C ASP A 58 14.94 -5.96 -28.16
N THR A 59 14.51 -6.58 -29.27
CA THR A 59 13.10 -6.94 -29.49
C THR A 59 12.80 -8.33 -28.92
N PRO A 60 11.62 -8.53 -28.30
CA PRO A 60 11.23 -9.80 -27.68
C PRO A 60 11.19 -10.98 -28.67
N LYS A 61 11.03 -10.68 -29.98
CA LYS A 61 11.07 -11.69 -31.05
C LYS A 61 12.48 -12.23 -31.31
N ALA A 62 13.52 -11.40 -31.21
CA ALA A 62 14.90 -11.85 -31.39
C ALA A 62 15.35 -12.77 -30.24
N ALA A 63 14.94 -12.46 -29.01
CA ALA A 63 15.18 -13.33 -27.85
C ALA A 63 14.44 -14.68 -27.97
N ALA A 64 13.25 -14.72 -28.57
CA ALA A 64 12.53 -15.96 -28.83
C ALA A 64 13.22 -16.83 -29.88
N ILE A 65 13.73 -16.24 -30.95
CA ILE A 65 14.49 -16.93 -32.01
C ILE A 65 15.82 -17.49 -31.48
N ALA A 66 16.51 -16.76 -30.59
CA ALA A 66 17.72 -17.26 -29.95
C ALA A 66 17.46 -18.49 -29.06
N ARG A 67 16.37 -18.49 -28.29
CA ARG A 67 15.96 -19.63 -27.46
C ARG A 67 15.52 -20.84 -28.29
N GLU A 68 14.94 -20.61 -29.46
CA GLU A 68 14.63 -21.67 -30.43
C GLU A 68 15.90 -22.30 -31.00
N ALA A 69 16.92 -21.50 -31.33
CA ALA A 69 18.22 -21.99 -31.77
C ALA A 69 18.94 -22.81 -30.67
N GLU A 70 18.64 -22.53 -29.39
CA GLU A 70 19.09 -23.30 -28.22
C GLU A 70 18.24 -24.57 -27.95
N GLY A 71 17.27 -24.89 -28.81
CA GLY A 71 16.47 -26.12 -28.76
C GLY A 71 15.22 -26.04 -27.89
N VAL A 72 14.81 -24.85 -27.45
CA VAL A 72 13.57 -24.66 -26.68
C VAL A 72 12.39 -24.47 -27.65
N PRO A 73 11.25 -25.17 -27.49
CA PRO A 73 10.11 -25.05 -28.40
C PRO A 73 9.63 -23.60 -28.51
N PHE A 74 9.21 -23.20 -29.72
CA PHE A 74 8.56 -21.93 -30.02
C PHE A 74 7.15 -21.89 -29.40
N ALA A 75 7.06 -21.93 -28.07
CA ALA A 75 5.80 -21.88 -27.36
C ALA A 75 5.15 -20.51 -27.61
N LEU A 76 3.91 -20.56 -28.10
CA LEU A 76 2.93 -19.47 -28.18
C LEU A 76 3.21 -18.39 -27.14
N SER A 77 3.78 -17.28 -27.61
CA SER A 77 3.92 -16.04 -26.85
C SER A 77 2.54 -15.36 -26.74
N THR A 78 1.55 -16.04 -26.14
CA THR A 78 0.38 -15.40 -25.54
C THR A 78 0.75 -14.87 -24.17
N SER A 79 1.62 -13.87 -24.20
CA SER A 79 1.73 -12.79 -23.24
C SER A 79 2.93 -12.03 -23.75
N SER A 80 2.68 -10.87 -24.34
CA SER A 80 3.72 -9.85 -24.39
C SER A 80 4.18 -9.69 -22.95
N SER A 81 5.33 -10.27 -22.61
CA SER A 81 6.11 -9.83 -21.47
C SER A 81 6.35 -8.36 -21.76
N ALA A 82 5.53 -7.52 -21.12
CA ALA A 82 5.71 -6.09 -21.16
C ALA A 82 7.18 -5.87 -20.87
N THR A 83 7.88 -5.21 -21.80
CA THR A 83 9.11 -4.53 -21.42
C THR A 83 8.76 -3.79 -20.13
N PRO A 84 9.42 -4.08 -18.98
CA PRO A 84 9.22 -3.24 -17.83
C PRO A 84 9.52 -1.84 -18.34
N ILE A 85 8.52 -0.96 -18.32
CA ILE A 85 8.73 0.45 -18.59
C ILE A 85 9.88 0.80 -17.64
N ALA A 86 11.06 1.10 -18.20
CA ALA A 86 12.19 1.51 -17.40
C ALA A 86 11.75 2.78 -16.68
N GLN A 87 11.29 2.63 -15.44
CA GLN A 87 10.91 3.76 -14.62
C GLN A 87 12.18 4.57 -14.40
N ALA A 88 12.06 5.88 -14.61
CA ALA A 88 13.14 6.81 -14.39
C ALA A 88 13.68 6.65 -12.95
N SER A 89 14.97 6.91 -12.77
CA SER A 89 15.62 6.93 -11.46
C SER A 89 14.77 7.74 -10.48
N MET A 90 14.28 7.08 -9.44
CA MET A 90 13.44 7.70 -8.40
C MET A 90 14.30 8.58 -7.48
N SER A 91 13.73 9.68 -6.98
CA SER A 91 14.44 10.61 -6.08
C SER A 91 14.89 9.93 -4.79
N SER A 92 14.12 8.99 -4.27
CA SER A 92 14.39 8.23 -3.03
C SER A 92 15.47 7.15 -3.11
N GLN A 93 16.24 7.07 -4.21
CA GLN A 93 17.16 5.95 -4.42
C GLN A 93 18.39 6.00 -3.50
N ALA A 94 18.90 7.19 -3.20
CA ALA A 94 20.05 7.34 -2.31
C ALA A 94 19.68 7.02 -0.86
N GLU A 95 18.55 7.54 -0.40
CA GLU A 95 17.99 7.30 0.93
C GLU A 95 17.64 5.83 1.12
N LEU A 96 17.11 5.16 0.08
CA LEU A 96 16.86 3.72 0.13
C LEU A 96 18.15 2.94 0.32
N GLN A 97 19.19 3.24 -0.46
CA GLN A 97 20.45 2.50 -0.37
C GLN A 97 21.07 2.68 1.00
N GLN A 98 21.07 3.89 1.53
CA GLN A 98 21.54 4.17 2.89
C GLN A 98 20.77 3.35 3.92
N ALA A 99 19.44 3.35 3.87
CA ALA A 99 18.62 2.59 4.81
C ALA A 99 18.86 1.07 4.73
N ILE A 100 19.09 0.52 3.52
CA ILE A 100 19.49 -0.90 3.35
C ILE A 100 20.85 -1.17 3.98
N ASP A 101 21.83 -0.29 3.75
CA ASP A 101 23.19 -0.44 4.26
C ASP A 101 23.21 -0.37 5.80
N ASP A 102 22.39 0.50 6.40
CA ASP A 102 22.22 0.59 7.85
C ASP A 102 21.58 -0.68 8.45
N VAL A 103 20.53 -1.23 7.82
CA VAL A 103 19.95 -2.53 8.23
C VAL A 103 20.99 -3.65 8.16
N GLU A 104 21.77 -3.72 7.08
CA GLU A 104 22.79 -4.76 6.92
C GLU A 104 23.91 -4.62 7.95
N ARG A 105 24.30 -3.38 8.29
CA ARG A 105 25.28 -3.12 9.37
C ARG A 105 24.76 -3.60 10.72
N ASP A 106 23.52 -3.25 11.06
CA ASP A 106 22.95 -3.57 12.36
C ASP A 106 22.64 -5.08 12.50
N LEU A 107 22.22 -5.75 11.42
CA LEU A 107 22.07 -7.21 11.38
C LEU A 107 23.41 -7.93 11.57
N ARG A 108 24.50 -7.42 10.95
CA ARG A 108 25.85 -7.95 11.18
C ARG A 108 26.29 -7.75 12.62
N GLU A 109 26.01 -6.59 13.20
CA GLU A 109 26.34 -6.30 14.60
C GLU A 109 25.64 -7.29 15.55
N LEU A 110 24.36 -7.59 15.33
CA LEU A 110 23.62 -8.57 16.16
C LEU A 110 24.11 -10.01 15.95
N THR A 111 24.34 -10.42 14.70
CA THR A 111 24.74 -11.82 14.39
C THR A 111 26.18 -12.15 14.77
N THR A 112 27.03 -11.15 14.97
CA THR A 112 28.44 -11.34 15.40
C THR A 112 28.66 -11.04 16.89
N ASN A 113 27.61 -10.63 17.62
CA ASN A 113 27.73 -10.30 19.03
C ASN A 113 27.95 -11.56 19.88
N ALA A 114 29.05 -11.59 20.63
CA ALA A 114 29.41 -12.71 21.49
C ALA A 114 28.39 -13.00 22.61
N ILE A 115 27.62 -11.99 23.05
CA ILE A 115 26.57 -12.13 24.07
C ILE A 115 25.39 -12.94 23.51
N LEU A 116 25.14 -12.85 22.21
CA LEU A 116 23.99 -13.47 21.53
C LEU A 116 24.33 -14.79 20.84
N LYS A 117 25.46 -15.41 21.20
CA LYS A 117 25.95 -16.64 20.57
C LYS A 117 24.91 -17.77 20.60
N ASP A 118 24.12 -17.86 21.67
CA ASP A 118 23.18 -18.95 21.90
C ASP A 118 21.91 -18.83 21.03
N ILE A 119 21.64 -17.64 20.48
CA ILE A 119 20.49 -17.34 19.60
C ILE A 119 20.92 -16.93 18.17
N THR A 120 22.17 -17.24 17.82
CA THR A 120 22.73 -16.96 16.49
C THR A 120 21.88 -17.54 15.33
N PRO A 121 21.41 -18.80 15.38
CA PRO A 121 20.63 -19.35 14.27
C PRO A 121 19.28 -18.62 14.07
N GLU A 122 18.62 -18.20 15.15
CA GLU A 122 17.39 -17.39 15.11
C GLU A 122 17.65 -16.04 14.45
N LEU A 123 18.74 -15.35 14.84
CA LEU A 123 19.15 -14.07 14.26
C LEU A 123 19.56 -14.18 12.79
N GLN A 124 20.17 -15.29 12.37
CA GLN A 124 20.47 -15.55 10.95
C GLN A 124 19.19 -15.81 10.14
N GLY A 125 18.22 -16.50 10.74
CA GLY A 125 16.88 -16.66 10.17
C GLY A 125 16.18 -15.33 9.96
N TRP A 126 16.19 -14.46 10.98
CA TRP A 126 15.67 -13.09 10.90
C TRP A 126 16.37 -12.28 9.80
N ALA A 127 17.69 -12.29 9.76
CA ALA A 127 18.45 -11.57 8.74
C ALA A 127 18.09 -12.02 7.33
N THR A 128 17.87 -13.31 7.11
CA THR A 128 17.45 -13.85 5.80
C THR A 128 16.03 -13.38 5.46
N ALA A 129 15.08 -13.51 6.39
CA ALA A 129 13.70 -13.08 6.19
C ALA A 129 13.58 -11.57 5.92
N ILE A 130 14.30 -10.76 6.70
CA ILE A 130 14.34 -9.30 6.54
C ILE A 130 14.89 -8.91 5.16
N ARG A 131 16.02 -9.50 4.73
CA ARG A 131 16.60 -9.21 3.40
C ARG A 131 15.64 -9.55 2.26
N THR A 132 14.98 -10.71 2.35
CA THR A 132 13.97 -11.11 1.37
C THR A 132 12.79 -10.15 1.37
N ALA A 133 12.27 -9.80 2.55
CA ALA A 133 11.17 -8.85 2.69
C ALA A 133 11.52 -7.49 2.08
N ILE A 134 12.68 -6.91 2.41
CA ILE A 134 13.15 -5.64 1.85
C ILE A 134 13.23 -5.70 0.32
N THR A 135 13.85 -6.74 -0.23
CA THR A 135 14.02 -6.90 -1.68
C THR A 135 12.68 -7.01 -2.40
N GLU A 136 11.80 -7.89 -1.92
CA GLU A 136 10.47 -8.07 -2.48
C GLU A 136 9.60 -6.83 -2.35
N GLY A 137 9.73 -6.13 -1.24
CA GLY A 137 8.96 -4.95 -0.93
C GLY A 137 9.36 -3.74 -1.79
N ILE A 138 10.65 -3.54 -2.03
CA ILE A 138 11.14 -2.48 -2.93
C ILE A 138 10.64 -2.74 -4.34
N ASN A 139 10.72 -3.99 -4.81
CA ASN A 139 10.22 -4.38 -6.13
C ASN A 139 8.71 -4.13 -6.23
N ALA A 140 7.93 -4.50 -5.22
CA ALA A 140 6.50 -4.25 -5.19
C ALA A 140 6.18 -2.74 -5.16
N ALA A 141 6.92 -1.96 -4.38
CA ALA A 141 6.72 -0.52 -4.25
C ALA A 141 6.94 0.25 -5.55
N GLN A 142 7.90 -0.19 -6.39
CA GLN A 142 8.14 0.39 -7.72
C GLN A 142 6.91 0.28 -8.64
N PHE A 143 6.12 -0.79 -8.47
CA PHE A 143 4.93 -1.07 -9.27
C PHE A 143 3.62 -0.74 -8.55
N ALA A 144 3.62 0.14 -7.53
CA ALA A 144 2.46 0.44 -6.68
C ALA A 144 1.24 1.07 -7.40
N ILE A 145 1.35 1.38 -8.70
CA ILE A 145 0.19 1.69 -9.54
C ILE A 145 -0.73 0.48 -9.64
N ASP A 146 -0.15 -0.72 -9.77
CA ASP A 146 -0.88 -1.97 -9.69
C ASP A 146 -1.34 -2.23 -8.26
N SER A 147 -2.63 -2.52 -8.09
CA SER A 147 -3.25 -2.76 -6.78
C SER A 147 -2.60 -3.91 -6.02
N ARG A 148 -2.34 -5.03 -6.71
CA ARG A 148 -1.72 -6.21 -6.09
C ARG A 148 -0.32 -5.90 -5.57
N GLN A 149 0.47 -5.15 -6.32
CA GLN A 149 1.83 -4.78 -5.91
C GLN A 149 1.80 -3.77 -4.77
N ARG A 150 0.87 -2.81 -4.80
CA ARG A 150 0.65 -1.87 -3.70
C ARG A 150 0.28 -2.59 -2.41
N ASP A 151 -0.69 -3.52 -2.46
CA ASP A 151 -1.12 -4.28 -1.29
C ASP A 151 0.00 -5.19 -0.76
N LYS A 152 0.77 -5.81 -1.66
CA LYS A 152 1.98 -6.57 -1.31
C LYS A 152 3.00 -5.68 -0.60
N ALA A 153 3.25 -4.47 -1.09
CA ALA A 153 4.18 -3.53 -0.48
C ALA A 153 3.73 -3.09 0.92
N PHE A 154 2.44 -2.81 1.14
CA PHE A 154 1.88 -2.57 2.47
C PHE A 154 2.02 -3.78 3.40
N GLY A 155 1.74 -4.98 2.89
CA GLY A 155 1.92 -6.23 3.65
C GLY A 155 3.36 -6.42 4.11
N ILE A 156 4.33 -6.19 3.23
CA ILE A 156 5.76 -6.29 3.57
C ILE A 156 6.19 -5.20 4.53
N ARG A 157 5.73 -3.95 4.34
CA ARG A 157 5.99 -2.85 5.28
C ARG A 157 5.56 -3.24 6.70
N ARG A 158 4.37 -3.85 6.83
CA ARG A 158 3.87 -4.37 8.11
C ARG A 158 4.77 -5.45 8.69
N THR A 159 5.22 -6.40 7.88
CA THR A 159 6.18 -7.43 8.32
C THR A 159 7.48 -6.82 8.83
N LEU A 160 8.02 -5.79 8.17
CA LEU A 160 9.21 -5.07 8.67
C LEU A 160 8.93 -4.36 10.00
N GLY A 161 7.74 -3.77 10.14
CA GLY A 161 7.27 -3.18 11.40
C GLY A 161 7.10 -4.22 12.52
N ASP A 162 6.69 -5.44 12.20
CA ASP A 162 6.61 -6.54 13.17
C ASP A 162 8.01 -6.92 13.67
N PHE A 163 8.99 -7.07 12.77
CA PHE A 163 10.38 -7.28 13.17
C PHE A 163 10.93 -6.13 14.01
N ALA A 164 10.63 -4.88 13.66
CA ALA A 164 11.07 -3.71 14.44
C ALA A 164 10.44 -3.68 15.84
N ARG A 165 9.15 -4.01 15.96
CA ARG A 165 8.44 -4.12 17.25
C ARG A 165 9.01 -5.23 18.13
N VAL A 166 9.21 -6.43 17.59
CA VAL A 166 9.78 -7.55 18.35
C VAL A 166 11.25 -7.28 18.71
N ALA A 167 12.03 -6.66 17.82
CA ALA A 167 13.41 -6.25 18.13
C ALA A 167 13.44 -5.28 19.33
N ARG A 168 12.59 -4.24 19.35
CA ARG A 168 12.49 -3.32 20.51
C ARG A 168 12.11 -4.05 21.80
N LEU A 169 11.20 -5.01 21.72
CA LEU A 169 10.74 -5.79 22.86
C LEU A 169 11.84 -6.71 23.43
N ILE A 170 12.52 -7.48 22.58
CA ILE A 170 13.66 -8.32 22.98
C ILE A 170 14.80 -7.46 23.51
N GLY A 171 15.06 -6.32 22.86
CA GLY A 171 16.05 -5.34 23.29
C GLY A 171 15.76 -4.79 24.68
N ALA A 172 14.51 -4.40 24.95
CA ALA A 172 14.08 -3.95 26.26
C ALA A 172 14.29 -5.04 27.33
N LEU A 173 13.90 -6.28 27.02
CA LEU A 173 14.05 -7.43 27.91
C LEU A 173 15.50 -7.89 28.08
N THR A 174 16.43 -7.41 27.25
CA THR A 174 17.85 -7.75 27.30
C THR A 174 18.71 -6.48 27.38
N PRO A 175 18.80 -5.82 28.56
CA PRO A 175 19.39 -4.49 28.71
C PRO A 175 20.83 -4.37 28.18
N THR A 176 21.60 -5.45 28.20
CA THR A 176 23.00 -5.50 27.74
C THR A 176 23.16 -5.29 26.24
N VAL A 177 22.14 -5.63 25.44
CA VAL A 177 22.14 -5.52 23.97
C VAL A 177 20.95 -4.68 23.45
N ASN A 178 20.22 -4.00 24.34
CA ASN A 178 19.06 -3.17 24.02
C ASN A 178 19.34 -2.19 22.88
N ILE A 179 20.47 -1.49 22.94
CA ILE A 179 20.88 -0.50 21.95
C ILE A 179 21.03 -1.14 20.55
N ASN A 180 21.60 -2.34 20.46
CA ASN A 180 21.83 -3.03 19.19
C ASN A 180 20.51 -3.40 18.51
N TYR A 181 19.57 -3.96 19.28
CA TYR A 181 18.23 -4.26 18.78
C TYR A 181 17.43 -3.00 18.41
N ARG A 182 17.59 -1.92 19.18
CA ARG A 182 16.94 -0.64 18.88
C ARG A 182 17.45 0.01 17.60
N LYS A 183 18.77 -0.02 17.36
CA LYS A 183 19.35 0.43 16.08
C LYS A 183 18.78 -0.36 14.91
N LEU A 184 18.73 -1.70 15.00
CA LEU A 184 18.07 -2.52 13.98
C LEU A 184 16.62 -2.08 13.75
N ALA A 185 15.84 -1.89 14.82
CA ALA A 185 14.45 -1.46 14.71
C ALA A 185 14.31 -0.08 14.06
N GLN A 186 15.21 0.86 14.37
CA GLN A 186 15.25 2.17 13.72
C GLN A 186 15.56 2.05 12.23
N SER A 187 16.58 1.26 11.85
CA SER A 187 16.95 1.03 10.46
C SER A 187 15.81 0.36 9.67
N LEU A 188 15.06 -0.56 10.28
CA LEU A 188 13.86 -1.17 9.68
C LEU A 188 12.74 -0.15 9.46
N ASP A 189 12.51 0.74 10.43
CA ASP A 189 11.53 1.82 10.30
C ASP A 189 11.89 2.79 9.16
N GLU A 190 13.17 3.09 8.97
CA GLU A 190 13.65 3.95 7.89
C GLU A 190 13.38 3.32 6.51
N VAL A 191 13.68 2.03 6.34
CA VAL A 191 13.33 1.30 5.11
C VAL A 191 11.82 1.31 4.89
N ALA A 192 11.02 1.00 5.91
CA ALA A 192 9.56 0.99 5.84
C ALA A 192 8.97 2.36 5.48
N ALA A 193 9.58 3.46 5.95
CA ALA A 193 9.19 4.83 5.58
C ALA A 193 9.54 5.14 4.12
N VAL A 194 10.74 4.79 3.67
CA VAL A 194 11.16 4.99 2.27
C VAL A 194 10.30 4.17 1.30
N MET A 195 9.79 3.00 1.71
CA MET A 195 8.83 2.22 0.90
C MET A 195 7.53 3.00 0.64
N LEU A 196 6.97 3.70 1.63
CA LEU A 196 5.80 4.56 1.45
C LEU A 196 6.07 5.68 0.43
N VAL A 197 7.24 6.31 0.55
CA VAL A 197 7.69 7.35 -0.38
C VAL A 197 7.81 6.77 -1.80
N LYS A 198 8.44 5.62 -1.98
CA LYS A 198 8.58 4.95 -3.28
C LYS A 198 7.25 4.62 -3.92
N MET A 199 6.28 4.12 -3.16
CA MET A 199 4.94 3.88 -3.69
C MET A 199 4.28 5.18 -4.18
N GLY A 200 4.41 6.27 -3.42
CA GLY A 200 3.89 7.58 -3.84
C GLY A 200 4.63 8.16 -5.06
N GLU A 201 5.95 7.97 -5.14
CA GLU A 201 6.77 8.33 -6.30
C GLU A 201 6.34 7.55 -7.54
N ALA A 202 6.16 6.23 -7.44
CA ALA A 202 5.68 5.36 -8.51
C ALA A 202 4.33 5.86 -9.05
N ILE A 203 3.36 6.10 -8.17
CA ILE A 203 2.04 6.61 -8.55
C ILE A 203 2.14 8.00 -9.22
N SER A 204 2.98 8.88 -8.69
CA SER A 204 3.14 10.24 -9.22
C SER A 204 3.93 10.32 -10.53
N SER A 205 4.83 9.37 -10.81
CA SER A 205 5.67 9.32 -12.03
C SER A 205 4.87 9.23 -13.32
N ILE A 206 3.66 8.68 -13.23
CA ILE A 206 2.68 8.55 -14.31
C ILE A 206 1.94 9.88 -14.54
N GLY A 207 2.25 10.94 -13.79
CA GLY A 207 1.64 12.25 -13.97
C GLY A 207 0.21 12.29 -13.47
N PHE A 208 -0.13 11.58 -12.40
CA PHE A 208 -1.45 11.68 -11.77
C PHE A 208 -1.67 13.07 -11.15
N ASN A 209 -2.47 13.93 -11.79
CA ASN A 209 -2.85 15.25 -11.28
C ASN A 209 -4.37 15.27 -10.99
N SER A 210 -4.74 15.48 -9.72
CA SER A 210 -6.07 15.80 -9.16
C SER A 210 -7.32 14.93 -9.47
N GLY A 211 -7.42 14.22 -10.60
CA GLY A 211 -8.54 13.35 -11.00
C GLY A 211 -8.21 11.86 -10.85
N ARG A 212 -8.06 11.42 -9.60
CA ARG A 212 -7.27 10.24 -9.21
C ARG A 212 -8.07 8.93 -9.22
N TYR A 213 -8.18 8.32 -10.39
CA TYR A 213 -8.71 6.96 -10.51
C TYR A 213 -7.57 5.94 -10.54
N LEU A 214 -7.41 5.17 -9.46
CA LEU A 214 -6.55 3.97 -9.42
C LEU A 214 -7.45 2.74 -9.56
N LEU A 215 -6.96 1.70 -10.25
CA LEU A 215 -7.71 0.44 -10.32
C LEU A 215 -7.67 -0.27 -8.96
N GLN A 216 -8.82 -0.82 -8.55
CA GLN A 216 -8.94 -1.65 -7.34
C GLN A 216 -8.32 -3.03 -7.51
N VAL A 217 -8.32 -3.57 -8.74
CA VAL A 217 -7.71 -4.87 -9.05
C VAL A 217 -6.60 -4.74 -10.09
N ALA A 218 -5.76 -5.77 -10.18
CA ALA A 218 -4.77 -5.85 -11.24
C ALA A 218 -5.46 -5.94 -12.61
N TYR A 219 -4.84 -5.38 -13.64
CA TYR A 219 -5.42 -5.40 -14.99
C TYR A 219 -5.70 -6.83 -15.51
N SER A 220 -4.82 -7.79 -15.18
CA SER A 220 -5.01 -9.21 -15.50
C SER A 220 -6.28 -9.78 -14.86
N ASP A 221 -6.58 -9.37 -13.63
CA ASP A 221 -7.74 -9.86 -12.89
C ASP A 221 -9.02 -9.24 -13.45
N LEU A 222 -8.96 -8.01 -13.93
CA LEU A 222 -10.06 -7.35 -14.64
C LEU A 222 -10.42 -8.12 -15.92
N GLN A 223 -9.42 -8.56 -16.69
CA GLN A 223 -9.62 -9.42 -17.86
C GLN A 223 -10.24 -10.77 -17.48
N SER A 224 -9.71 -11.42 -16.43
CA SER A 224 -10.25 -12.69 -15.95
C SER A 224 -11.71 -12.57 -15.47
N ARG A 225 -12.06 -11.48 -14.78
CA ARG A 225 -13.43 -11.21 -14.33
C ARG A 225 -14.38 -10.96 -15.50
N ARG A 226 -13.93 -10.23 -16.53
CA ARG A 226 -14.67 -10.04 -17.79
C ARG A 226 -14.99 -11.40 -18.43
N ASP A 227 -14.00 -12.29 -18.51
CA ASP A 227 -14.20 -13.62 -19.10
C ASP A 227 -15.11 -14.52 -18.25
N ALA A 228 -15.04 -14.40 -16.92
CA ALA A 228 -15.96 -15.08 -16.01
C ALA A 228 -17.42 -14.64 -16.20
N VAL A 229 -17.67 -13.34 -16.44
CA VAL A 229 -19.01 -12.82 -16.77
C VAL A 229 -19.54 -13.45 -18.06
N ILE A 230 -18.71 -13.49 -19.11
CA ILE A 230 -19.09 -14.08 -20.40
C ILE A 230 -19.36 -15.59 -20.26
N ALA A 231 -18.51 -16.30 -19.51
CA ALA A 231 -18.72 -17.71 -19.22
C ALA A 231 -20.03 -17.95 -18.44
N ALA A 232 -20.33 -17.12 -17.45
CA ALA A 232 -21.57 -17.22 -16.68
C ALA A 232 -22.82 -16.94 -17.55
N LEU A 233 -22.74 -15.98 -18.48
CA LEU A 233 -23.82 -15.72 -19.44
C LEU A 233 -24.04 -16.90 -20.40
N ARG A 234 -22.95 -17.49 -20.92
CA ARG A 234 -23.04 -18.69 -21.77
C ARG A 234 -23.70 -19.86 -21.05
N ASN A 235 -23.35 -20.08 -19.78
CA ASN A 235 -23.98 -21.08 -18.92
C ASN A 235 -25.48 -20.77 -18.72
N LEU A 236 -25.84 -19.52 -18.43
CA LEU A 236 -27.24 -19.09 -18.28
C LEU A 236 -28.08 -19.31 -19.55
N THR A 237 -27.52 -19.03 -20.72
CA THR A 237 -28.20 -19.15 -22.02
C THR A 237 -28.21 -20.59 -22.56
N GLY A 238 -27.44 -21.51 -21.95
CA GLY A 238 -27.33 -22.91 -22.38
C GLY A 238 -26.47 -23.10 -23.64
N THR A 239 -25.54 -22.19 -23.92
CA THR A 239 -24.63 -22.29 -25.08
C THR A 239 -23.33 -23.04 -24.79
N VAL A 240 -23.15 -23.53 -23.55
CA VAL A 240 -22.00 -24.35 -23.14
C VAL A 240 -22.14 -25.76 -23.72
N GLN A 241 -21.07 -26.27 -24.34
CA GLN A 241 -21.05 -27.57 -25.04
C GLN A 241 -20.96 -28.80 -24.11
N GLU A 242 -20.84 -28.61 -22.79
CA GLU A 242 -20.83 -29.72 -21.84
C GLU A 242 -22.25 -30.22 -21.61
N ALA A 243 -22.50 -31.48 -21.97
CA ALA A 243 -23.77 -32.14 -21.75
C ALA A 243 -24.04 -32.25 -20.24
N TYR A 244 -24.96 -31.44 -19.74
CA TYR A 244 -25.45 -31.54 -18.36
C TYR A 244 -26.02 -32.93 -18.07
N ASP A 245 -25.86 -33.40 -16.83
CA ASP A 245 -26.58 -34.57 -16.34
C ASP A 245 -28.12 -34.31 -16.45
N PRO A 246 -28.95 -35.30 -16.87
CA PRO A 246 -30.41 -35.14 -17.00
C PRO A 246 -31.12 -34.60 -15.75
N SER A 247 -30.49 -34.70 -14.59
CA SER A 247 -30.99 -34.18 -13.31
C SER A 247 -30.61 -32.71 -13.02
N GLU A 248 -29.67 -32.12 -13.76
CA GLU A 248 -29.01 -30.88 -13.35
C GLU A 248 -29.57 -29.56 -13.93
N TRP A 249 -30.15 -29.44 -15.15
CA TRP A 249 -30.71 -28.11 -15.55
C TRP A 249 -31.81 -28.02 -16.64
N GLN A 250 -32.97 -27.48 -16.23
CA GLN A 250 -33.82 -26.54 -17.02
C GLN A 250 -33.99 -25.16 -16.33
N ARG A 251 -33.49 -24.99 -15.09
CA ARG A 251 -33.76 -23.81 -14.26
C ARG A 251 -33.07 -22.53 -14.74
N GLY A 252 -31.88 -22.63 -15.35
CA GLY A 252 -31.17 -21.48 -15.91
C GLY A 252 -31.90 -20.86 -17.09
N LEU A 253 -32.32 -21.68 -18.06
CA LEU A 253 -33.10 -21.22 -19.21
C LEU A 253 -34.47 -20.67 -18.79
N ASN A 254 -35.11 -21.25 -17.77
CA ASN A 254 -36.34 -20.71 -17.22
C ASN A 254 -36.12 -19.35 -16.55
N ALA A 255 -35.07 -19.20 -15.73
CA ALA A 255 -34.69 -17.92 -15.13
C ALA A 255 -34.38 -16.86 -16.19
N TYR A 256 -33.65 -17.23 -17.25
CA TYR A 256 -33.40 -16.36 -18.40
C TYR A 256 -34.70 -15.89 -19.05
N ARG A 257 -35.65 -16.81 -19.32
CA ARG A 257 -36.97 -16.45 -19.89
C ARG A 257 -37.79 -15.54 -18.97
N LEU A 258 -37.83 -15.85 -17.67
CA LEU A 258 -38.53 -15.04 -16.67
C LEU A 258 -37.93 -13.63 -16.59
N PHE A 259 -36.60 -13.54 -16.55
CA PHE A 259 -35.91 -12.26 -16.54
C PHE A 259 -36.12 -11.47 -17.82
N TYR A 260 -36.01 -12.12 -18.99
CA TYR A 260 -36.26 -11.49 -20.29
C TYR A 260 -37.68 -10.92 -20.38
N LYS A 261 -38.69 -11.69 -19.97
CA LYS A 261 -40.09 -11.25 -19.92
C LYS A 261 -40.29 -10.12 -18.90
N TYR A 262 -39.61 -10.18 -17.76
CA TYR A 262 -39.64 -9.14 -16.75
C TYR A 262 -39.08 -7.82 -17.30
N LEU A 263 -37.95 -7.85 -18.01
CA LEU A 263 -37.36 -6.68 -18.66
C LEU A 263 -38.30 -6.10 -19.73
N GLU A 264 -38.94 -6.96 -20.53
CA GLU A 264 -39.90 -6.55 -21.55
C GLU A 264 -41.14 -5.88 -20.95
N THR A 265 -41.72 -6.48 -19.91
CA THR A 265 -42.92 -5.96 -19.23
C THR A 265 -42.65 -4.61 -18.54
N ASN A 266 -41.43 -4.40 -18.04
CA ASN A 266 -41.00 -3.16 -17.39
C ASN A 266 -40.32 -2.16 -18.34
N ALA A 267 -40.39 -2.39 -19.66
CA ALA A 267 -39.80 -1.55 -20.71
C ALA A 267 -38.28 -1.26 -20.55
N GLN A 268 -37.53 -2.18 -19.92
CA GLN A 268 -36.08 -2.10 -19.72
C GLN A 268 -35.32 -2.66 -20.92
N GLY A 269 -35.57 -2.10 -22.10
CA GLY A 269 -35.01 -2.57 -23.37
C GLY A 269 -33.48 -2.39 -23.46
N ASP A 270 -32.94 -1.41 -22.74
CA ASP A 270 -31.50 -1.14 -22.62
C ASP A 270 -30.77 -2.22 -21.80
N LEU A 271 -31.37 -2.77 -20.76
CA LEU A 271 -30.78 -3.88 -19.99
C LEU A 271 -30.85 -5.20 -20.75
N ARG A 272 -31.89 -5.36 -21.58
CA ARG A 272 -32.08 -6.57 -22.40
C ARG A 272 -30.97 -6.74 -23.44
N SER A 273 -30.38 -5.66 -23.95
CA SER A 273 -29.25 -5.76 -24.88
C SER A 273 -28.00 -6.36 -24.22
N LEU A 274 -27.83 -6.19 -22.90
CA LEU A 274 -26.72 -6.79 -22.14
C LEU A 274 -26.85 -8.30 -21.94
N LEU A 275 -28.00 -8.90 -22.26
CA LEU A 275 -28.13 -10.36 -22.31
C LEU A 275 -27.52 -10.97 -23.58
N VAL A 276 -27.12 -10.14 -24.54
CA VAL A 276 -26.39 -10.56 -25.74
C VAL A 276 -24.89 -10.51 -25.44
N GLU A 277 -24.22 -11.65 -25.66
CA GLU A 277 -22.80 -11.81 -25.35
C GLU A 277 -21.92 -10.71 -25.98
N THR A 278 -22.18 -10.38 -27.24
CA THR A 278 -21.38 -9.38 -27.98
C THR A 278 -21.51 -7.97 -27.40
N GLU A 279 -22.71 -7.56 -26.98
CA GLU A 279 -22.92 -6.24 -26.40
C GLU A 279 -22.35 -6.15 -24.98
N LEU A 280 -22.54 -7.19 -24.17
CA LEU A 280 -21.97 -7.26 -22.84
C LEU A 280 -20.44 -7.21 -22.89
N ALA A 281 -19.84 -8.03 -23.77
CA ALA A 281 -18.41 -8.02 -24.04
C ALA A 281 -17.94 -6.63 -24.48
N ARG A 282 -18.64 -5.98 -25.43
CA ARG A 282 -18.27 -4.66 -25.94
C ARG A 282 -18.24 -3.60 -24.85
N VAL A 283 -19.22 -3.58 -23.94
CA VAL A 283 -19.26 -2.63 -22.82
C VAL A 283 -18.08 -2.86 -21.87
N MET A 284 -17.81 -4.11 -21.47
CA MET A 284 -16.68 -4.45 -20.59
C MET A 284 -15.33 -4.22 -21.25
N ASP A 285 -15.19 -4.54 -22.53
CA ASP A 285 -13.97 -4.36 -23.31
C ASP A 285 -13.66 -2.88 -23.52
N SER A 286 -14.68 -2.02 -23.63
CA SER A 286 -14.50 -0.56 -23.69
C SER A 286 -13.89 -0.01 -22.39
N LEU A 287 -14.34 -0.52 -21.23
CA LEU A 287 -13.76 -0.17 -19.92
C LEU A 287 -12.31 -0.69 -19.78
N LEU A 288 -12.06 -1.93 -20.21
CA LEU A 288 -10.72 -2.53 -20.25
C LEU A 288 -9.75 -1.77 -21.15
N GLN A 289 -10.19 -1.38 -22.35
CA GLN A 289 -9.38 -0.61 -23.29
C GLN A 289 -8.98 0.74 -22.70
N ARG A 290 -9.91 1.44 -22.02
CA ARG A 290 -9.60 2.67 -21.28
C ARG A 290 -8.67 2.42 -20.10
N ALA A 291 -8.83 1.32 -19.36
CA ALA A 291 -7.90 0.95 -18.28
C ALA A 291 -6.44 0.74 -18.76
N GLY A 292 -6.25 0.47 -20.06
CA GLY A 292 -5.00 0.70 -20.81
C GLY A 292 -3.71 0.31 -20.09
N ARG A 293 -3.54 -0.95 -19.66
CA ARG A 293 -2.36 -1.46 -18.92
C ARG A 293 -1.87 -0.56 -17.76
N GLY A 294 -2.73 0.29 -17.18
CA GLY A 294 -2.36 1.24 -16.13
C GLY A 294 -1.69 2.54 -16.60
N GLY A 295 -1.78 2.88 -17.89
CA GLY A 295 -1.29 4.16 -18.43
C GLY A 295 -2.04 5.37 -17.86
N SER A 296 -1.34 6.49 -17.69
CA SER A 296 -1.86 7.72 -17.09
C SER A 296 -3.12 8.25 -17.77
N GLU A 297 -3.07 8.33 -19.10
CA GLU A 297 -4.11 8.88 -19.93
C GLU A 297 -5.34 7.97 -19.91
N GLY A 298 -5.14 6.67 -20.02
CA GLY A 298 -6.21 5.68 -19.95
C GLY A 298 -6.93 5.67 -18.59
N LEU A 299 -6.17 5.67 -17.49
CA LEU A 299 -6.76 5.73 -16.14
C LEU A 299 -7.52 7.03 -15.89
N ARG A 300 -7.06 8.16 -16.44
CA ARG A 300 -7.78 9.44 -16.39
C ARG A 300 -9.07 9.40 -17.21
N GLN A 301 -9.01 8.86 -18.43
CA GLN A 301 -10.20 8.68 -19.28
C GLN A 301 -11.23 7.78 -18.59
N LEU A 302 -10.78 6.66 -18.02
CA LEU A 302 -11.62 5.76 -17.23
C LEU A 302 -12.21 6.47 -16.02
N GLY A 303 -11.41 7.21 -15.25
CA GLY A 303 -11.89 7.98 -14.11
C GLY A 303 -12.97 9.02 -14.46
N ALA A 304 -12.96 9.57 -15.67
CA ALA A 304 -13.96 10.52 -16.14
C ALA A 304 -15.27 9.85 -16.60
N THR A 305 -15.23 8.60 -17.07
CA THR A 305 -16.42 7.95 -17.66
C THR A 305 -16.95 6.77 -16.85
N PHE A 306 -16.18 6.21 -15.91
CA PHE A 306 -16.51 4.92 -15.28
C PHE A 306 -17.89 4.91 -14.65
N GLN A 307 -18.28 5.98 -13.94
CA GLN A 307 -19.58 6.04 -13.26
C GLN A 307 -20.71 5.81 -14.26
N ILE A 308 -20.70 6.53 -15.39
CA ILE A 308 -21.71 6.43 -16.44
C ILE A 308 -21.67 5.05 -17.10
N ASP A 309 -20.48 4.56 -17.40
CA ASP A 309 -20.28 3.31 -18.13
C ASP A 309 -20.72 2.07 -17.33
N ILE A 310 -20.55 2.06 -16.01
CA ILE A 310 -20.97 0.93 -15.16
C ILE A 310 -22.44 0.98 -14.74
N GLU A 311 -23.12 2.13 -14.85
CA GLU A 311 -24.50 2.27 -14.37
C GLU A 311 -25.48 1.31 -15.07
N GLN A 312 -25.22 0.98 -16.34
CA GLN A 312 -26.05 -0.01 -17.05
C GLN A 312 -25.88 -1.42 -16.45
N LEU A 313 -24.64 -1.80 -16.08
CA LEU A 313 -24.33 -3.08 -15.44
C LEU A 313 -24.89 -3.14 -14.01
N ARG A 314 -24.76 -2.05 -13.24
CA ARG A 314 -25.35 -1.94 -11.89
C ARG A 314 -26.86 -2.11 -11.90
N ARG A 315 -27.54 -1.42 -12.83
CA ARG A 315 -28.99 -1.55 -13.02
C ARG A 315 -29.38 -2.98 -13.38
N LEU A 316 -28.62 -3.66 -14.24
CA LEU A 316 -28.85 -5.08 -14.56
C LEU A 316 -28.84 -5.95 -13.30
N VAL A 317 -27.87 -5.77 -12.39
CA VAL A 317 -27.78 -6.53 -11.13
C VAL A 317 -28.94 -6.22 -10.18
N ILE A 318 -29.24 -4.93 -9.96
CA ILE A 318 -30.32 -4.49 -9.05
C ILE A 318 -31.68 -5.02 -9.52
N VAL A 319 -31.95 -4.93 -10.82
CA VAL A 319 -33.20 -5.39 -11.42
C VAL A 319 -33.24 -6.92 -11.43
N GLY A 320 -32.13 -7.58 -11.77
CA GLY A 320 -31.99 -9.04 -11.80
C GLY A 320 -32.30 -9.69 -10.45
N ASN A 321 -31.74 -9.15 -9.37
CA ASN A 321 -31.94 -9.66 -8.01
C ASN A 321 -33.41 -9.65 -7.55
N LYS A 322 -34.27 -8.84 -8.18
CA LYS A 322 -35.70 -8.74 -7.85
C LYS A 322 -36.60 -9.53 -8.80
N ALA A 323 -36.09 -9.96 -9.96
CA ALA A 323 -36.91 -10.43 -11.07
C ALA A 323 -37.18 -11.95 -11.07
N VAL A 324 -36.29 -12.76 -10.47
CA VAL A 324 -36.36 -14.23 -10.53
C VAL A 324 -36.60 -14.82 -9.13
N ASN A 325 -37.76 -15.44 -8.94
CA ASN A 325 -38.13 -16.16 -7.72
C ASN A 325 -38.81 -17.50 -8.10
N PRO A 326 -38.32 -18.68 -7.65
CA PRO A 326 -37.14 -18.90 -6.79
C PRO A 326 -35.81 -18.59 -7.50
N PRO A 327 -34.75 -18.21 -6.76
CA PRO A 327 -33.44 -17.93 -7.34
C PRO A 327 -32.89 -19.17 -8.04
N ALA A 328 -32.36 -19.00 -9.25
CA ALA A 328 -31.71 -20.05 -10.01
C ALA A 328 -30.19 -19.90 -9.89
N PRO A 329 -29.44 -20.95 -9.48
CA PRO A 329 -27.98 -20.87 -9.32
C PRO A 329 -27.21 -20.27 -10.51
N PRO A 330 -27.47 -20.64 -11.78
CA PRO A 330 -26.74 -20.05 -12.91
C PRO A 330 -27.08 -18.57 -13.16
N PHE A 331 -28.28 -18.13 -12.77
CA PHE A 331 -28.67 -16.73 -12.87
C PHE A 331 -28.01 -15.89 -11.76
N THR A 332 -27.99 -16.40 -10.52
CA THR A 332 -27.28 -15.76 -9.41
C THR A 332 -25.77 -15.67 -9.71
N ALA A 333 -25.15 -16.76 -10.19
CA ALA A 333 -23.74 -16.75 -10.57
C ALA A 333 -23.41 -15.71 -11.66
N PHE A 334 -24.31 -15.51 -12.64
CA PHE A 334 -24.17 -14.45 -13.63
C PHE A 334 -24.22 -13.05 -12.99
N LEU A 335 -25.22 -12.79 -12.13
CA LEU A 335 -25.34 -11.49 -11.45
C LEU A 335 -24.14 -11.21 -10.52
N ASP A 336 -23.67 -12.22 -9.79
CA ASP A 336 -22.50 -12.12 -8.92
C ASP A 336 -21.22 -11.86 -9.72
N ALA A 337 -21.04 -12.53 -10.87
CA ALA A 337 -19.91 -12.26 -11.75
C ALA A 337 -19.93 -10.82 -12.27
N VAL A 338 -21.11 -10.30 -12.66
CA VAL A 338 -21.27 -8.90 -13.10
C VAL A 338 -20.97 -7.95 -11.95
N GLN A 339 -21.45 -8.23 -10.73
CA GLN A 339 -21.16 -7.42 -9.54
C GLN A 339 -19.65 -7.40 -9.23
N LEU A 340 -18.98 -8.55 -9.26
CA LEU A 340 -17.53 -8.64 -9.05
C LEU A 340 -16.73 -7.86 -10.10
N PHE A 341 -17.22 -7.78 -11.35
CA PHE A 341 -16.61 -6.93 -12.36
C PHE A 341 -16.84 -5.44 -12.05
N ILE A 342 -18.06 -5.04 -11.68
CA ILE A 342 -18.38 -3.65 -11.30
C ILE A 342 -17.52 -3.17 -10.13
N ASP A 343 -17.36 -4.02 -9.11
CA ASP A 343 -16.54 -3.72 -7.93
C ASP A 343 -15.08 -3.53 -8.32
N SER A 344 -14.59 -4.29 -9.31
CA SER A 344 -13.20 -4.21 -9.76
C SER A 344 -12.84 -2.92 -10.51
N VAL A 345 -13.86 -2.23 -11.07
CA VAL A 345 -13.77 -0.94 -11.78
C VAL A 345 -14.17 0.21 -10.83
N GLN A 346 -14.21 -0.01 -9.51
CA GLN A 346 -14.27 1.12 -8.58
C GLN A 346 -12.90 1.75 -8.38
N PRO A 347 -12.84 3.05 -8.04
CA PRO A 347 -11.58 3.68 -7.69
C PRO A 347 -11.00 3.04 -6.43
N SER A 348 -9.72 2.68 -6.51
CA SER A 348 -8.95 2.20 -5.37
C SER A 348 -8.47 3.35 -4.48
N GLY A 349 -8.34 3.00 -3.21
CA GLY A 349 -7.50 3.69 -2.24
C GLY A 349 -6.01 3.75 -2.61
N GLY A 350 -5.23 4.55 -1.87
CA GLY A 350 -3.77 4.71 -2.08
C GLY A 350 -3.36 6.03 -2.74
N SER A 351 -4.31 6.83 -3.23
CA SER A 351 -4.01 8.09 -3.90
C SER A 351 -3.39 9.16 -2.98
N ARG A 352 -3.49 8.97 -1.66
CA ARG A 352 -2.89 9.82 -0.62
C ARG A 352 -1.38 9.61 -0.46
N LEU A 353 -0.83 8.49 -0.94
CA LEU A 353 0.62 8.24 -0.94
C LEU A 353 1.42 9.32 -1.69
N ILE A 354 0.80 9.97 -2.69
CA ILE A 354 1.39 11.12 -3.38
C ILE A 354 1.69 12.26 -2.39
N ARG A 355 0.87 12.43 -1.33
CA ARG A 355 1.08 13.46 -0.31
C ARG A 355 2.29 13.19 0.59
N ILE A 356 2.64 11.91 0.78
CA ILE A 356 3.85 11.51 1.51
C ILE A 356 5.08 11.72 0.63
N ALA A 357 4.99 11.38 -0.65
CA ALA A 357 6.14 11.39 -1.56
C ALA A 357 6.52 12.76 -2.12
N ARG A 358 5.62 13.75 -2.10
CA ARG A 358 5.84 15.05 -2.73
C ARG A 358 5.92 16.18 -1.70
N PRO A 359 6.86 17.12 -1.85
CA PRO A 359 6.92 18.31 -1.01
C PRO A 359 5.60 19.09 -1.02
N PRO A 360 5.15 19.62 0.14
CA PRO A 360 3.89 20.35 0.25
C PRO A 360 3.72 21.51 -0.75
N ILE A 361 4.81 22.17 -1.12
CA ILE A 361 4.83 23.28 -2.08
C ILE A 361 4.33 22.89 -3.47
N LEU A 362 4.47 21.62 -3.87
CA LEU A 362 4.01 21.15 -5.18
C LEU A 362 2.49 20.93 -5.23
N PHE A 363 1.79 20.92 -4.09
CA PHE A 363 0.34 20.73 -4.07
C PHE A 363 -0.44 21.97 -4.53
N TYR A 364 0.21 23.13 -4.62
CA TYR A 364 -0.35 24.31 -5.26
C TYR A 364 -0.38 24.12 -6.79
N GLY A 365 -1.58 24.05 -7.36
CA GLY A 365 -1.81 24.02 -8.82
C GLY A 365 -1.54 22.68 -9.53
N LEU A 366 -0.55 21.88 -9.13
CA LEU A 366 -0.19 20.64 -9.85
C LEU A 366 -1.00 19.42 -9.44
N TYR A 367 -1.28 19.24 -8.15
CA TYR A 367 -1.95 18.03 -7.65
C TYR A 367 -3.43 18.22 -7.25
N GLY A 368 -3.98 19.40 -7.60
CA GLY A 368 -5.34 19.83 -7.32
C GLY A 368 -5.52 20.31 -5.90
N GLN A 369 -5.91 21.58 -5.75
CA GLN A 369 -6.52 22.04 -4.51
C GLN A 369 -7.98 21.56 -4.51
N SER A 370 -8.26 20.41 -3.90
CA SER A 370 -9.35 20.50 -2.92
C SER A 370 -8.78 21.42 -1.86
N VAL A 371 -9.46 22.52 -1.57
CA VAL A 371 -9.13 23.40 -0.45
C VAL A 371 -8.67 22.52 0.70
N LEU A 372 -7.51 22.84 1.28
CA LEU A 372 -7.00 22.20 2.49
C LEU A 372 -8.00 22.50 3.62
N ASN A 373 -9.16 21.87 3.55
CA ASN A 373 -10.16 21.90 4.59
C ASN A 373 -9.49 21.25 5.79
N ALA A 374 -9.68 21.82 6.97
CA ALA A 374 -9.14 21.27 8.21
C ALA A 374 -9.55 19.80 8.42
N ASP A 375 -10.62 19.36 7.76
CA ASP A 375 -11.18 18.01 7.83
C ASP A 375 -10.70 17.05 6.73
N ASP A 376 -9.70 17.41 5.89
CA ASP A 376 -9.13 16.49 4.88
C ASP A 376 -8.31 15.39 5.56
N PRO A 377 -8.72 14.10 5.51
CA PRO A 377 -7.97 13.00 6.13
C PRO A 377 -6.55 12.87 5.57
N ALA A 378 -6.30 13.38 4.37
CA ALA A 378 -4.97 13.39 3.76
C ALA A 378 -4.02 14.43 4.40
N LEU A 379 -4.54 15.47 5.05
CA LEU A 379 -3.74 16.35 5.93
C LEU A 379 -3.41 15.66 7.24
N ASN A 380 -4.38 14.95 7.83
CA ASN A 380 -4.16 14.16 9.05
C ASN A 380 -3.07 13.11 8.80
N LEU A 381 -3.05 12.46 7.63
CA LEU A 381 -1.97 11.55 7.25
C LEU A 381 -0.58 12.21 7.30
N VAL A 382 -0.43 13.41 6.72
CA VAL A 382 0.86 14.11 6.71
C VAL A 382 1.28 14.50 8.14
N GLN A 383 0.34 14.98 8.95
CA GLN A 383 0.60 15.31 10.35
C GLN A 383 0.96 14.08 11.18
N LEU A 384 0.28 12.95 10.98
CA LEU A 384 0.59 11.68 11.64
C LEU A 384 2.02 11.21 11.32
N VAL A 385 2.46 11.32 10.07
CA VAL A 385 3.84 10.97 9.68
C VAL A 385 4.87 11.85 10.41
N ILE A 386 4.61 13.15 10.54
CA ILE A 386 5.49 14.08 11.26
C ILE A 386 5.52 13.73 12.76
N LEU A 387 4.35 13.54 13.37
CA LEU A 387 4.23 13.22 14.79
C LEU A 387 4.82 11.86 15.14
N ARG A 388 4.70 10.88 14.24
CA ARG A 388 5.36 9.57 14.36
C ARG A 388 6.88 9.72 14.41
N GLY A 389 7.46 10.57 13.56
CA GLY A 389 8.90 10.86 13.59
C GLY A 389 9.34 11.52 14.92
N SER A 390 8.54 12.47 15.42
CA SER A 390 8.76 13.08 16.73
C SER A 390 8.67 12.08 17.88
N LEU A 391 7.67 11.19 17.85
CA LEU A 391 7.47 10.13 18.84
C LEU A 391 8.68 9.18 18.86
N ALA A 392 9.09 8.65 17.70
CA ALA A 392 10.25 7.76 17.60
C ALA A 392 11.52 8.40 18.20
N SER A 393 11.82 9.65 17.82
CA SER A 393 13.00 10.37 18.34
C SER A 393 12.98 10.53 19.87
N GLN A 394 11.80 10.75 20.45
CA GLN A 394 11.66 10.87 21.91
C GLN A 394 11.78 9.52 22.61
N LEU A 395 11.28 8.44 22.00
CA LEU A 395 11.42 7.08 22.54
C LEU A 395 12.87 6.61 22.52
N ASP A 396 13.63 6.96 21.49
CA ASP A 396 15.05 6.61 21.43
C ASP A 396 15.86 7.36 22.50
N ARG A 397 15.50 8.62 22.79
CA ARG A 397 16.08 9.35 23.93
C ARG A 397 15.71 8.71 25.26
N LEU A 398 14.45 8.28 25.43
CA LEU A 398 14.00 7.60 26.64
C LEU A 398 14.83 6.34 26.90
N ALA A 399 14.98 5.50 25.87
CA ALA A 399 15.68 4.23 25.96
C ALA A 399 17.17 4.33 26.30
N GLN A 400 17.82 5.45 25.96
CA GLN A 400 19.23 5.69 26.31
C GLN A 400 19.42 6.07 27.78
N THR A 401 18.36 6.48 28.48
CA THR A 401 18.46 7.09 29.82
C THR A 401 17.99 6.19 30.96
N SER A 402 17.44 5.01 30.70
CA SER A 402 16.83 4.17 31.75
C SER A 402 17.11 2.68 31.61
N ASN A 403 17.64 2.09 32.68
CA ASN A 403 17.75 0.63 32.86
C ASN A 403 16.86 0.13 34.03
N GLU A 404 15.96 0.96 34.53
CA GLU A 404 15.07 0.59 35.65
C GLU A 404 13.87 -0.22 35.13
N PRO A 405 13.48 -1.34 35.78
CA PRO A 405 12.36 -2.19 35.34
C PRO A 405 11.04 -1.44 35.14
N SER A 406 10.72 -0.48 36.01
CA SER A 406 9.52 0.37 35.92
C SER A 406 9.54 1.25 34.66
N THR A 407 10.68 1.85 34.32
CA THR A 407 10.80 2.67 33.10
C THR A 407 10.81 1.80 31.84
N LEU A 408 11.32 0.57 31.94
CA LEU A 408 11.34 -0.40 30.86
C LEU A 408 9.94 -0.89 30.46
N LYS A 409 9.09 -1.19 31.44
CA LYS A 409 7.67 -1.51 31.20
C LYS A 409 6.98 -0.37 30.43
N GLY A 410 7.29 0.89 30.76
CA GLY A 410 6.74 2.07 30.09
C GLY A 410 7.25 2.23 28.66
N GLN A 411 8.53 1.97 28.47
CA GLN A 411 9.15 1.90 27.14
C GLN A 411 8.47 0.83 26.26
N ILE A 412 8.20 -0.38 26.79
CA ILE A 412 7.54 -1.46 26.06
C ILE A 412 6.15 -1.04 25.57
N ILE A 413 5.37 -0.37 26.42
CA ILE A 413 4.03 0.13 26.07
C ILE A 413 4.12 1.26 25.03
N LEU A 414 5.09 2.16 25.17
CA LEU A 414 5.27 3.24 24.21
C LEU A 414 5.78 2.75 22.85
N ASP A 415 6.64 1.73 22.82
CA ASP A 415 7.05 1.07 21.58
C ASP A 415 5.86 0.38 20.89
N LYS A 416 4.86 -0.10 21.65
CA LYS A 416 3.59 -0.57 21.09
C LYS A 416 2.80 0.57 20.49
N VAL A 417 2.66 1.69 21.20
CA VAL A 417 1.97 2.86 20.66
C VAL A 417 2.63 3.33 19.35
N LEU A 418 3.96 3.35 19.26
CA LEU A 418 4.66 3.66 18.00
C LEU A 418 4.28 2.68 16.89
N TYR A 419 4.27 1.38 17.17
CA TYR A 419 3.85 0.34 16.23
C TYR A 419 2.39 0.52 15.75
N ASP A 420 1.47 0.89 16.65
CA ASP A 420 0.06 1.17 16.32
C ASP A 420 -0.09 2.41 15.44
N VAL A 421 0.71 3.44 15.68
CA VAL A 421 0.73 4.64 14.84
C VAL A 421 1.16 4.30 13.42
N ASP A 422 2.12 3.38 13.24
CA ASP A 422 2.50 2.91 11.90
C ASP A 422 1.37 2.16 11.18
N ARG A 423 0.49 1.47 11.92
CA ARG A 423 -0.73 0.83 11.37
C ARG A 423 -1.81 1.85 11.03
N ALA A 424 -1.97 2.87 11.88
CA ALA A 424 -2.86 4.00 11.59
C ALA A 424 -2.42 4.72 10.29
N ILE A 425 -1.12 4.97 10.12
CA ILE A 425 -0.57 5.58 8.90
C ILE A 425 -0.87 4.74 7.66
N ASP A 426 -0.73 3.40 7.73
CA ASP A 426 -1.10 2.52 6.62
C ASP A 426 -2.57 2.64 6.24
N LEU A 427 -3.46 2.60 7.23
CA LEU A 427 -4.90 2.71 7.00
C LEU A 427 -5.26 4.05 6.36
N TYR A 428 -4.70 5.16 6.84
CA TYR A 428 -4.89 6.48 6.25
C TYR A 428 -4.29 6.58 4.84
N ALA A 429 -3.17 5.91 4.57
CA ALA A 429 -2.54 5.90 3.25
C ALA A 429 -3.38 5.14 2.22
N VAL A 430 -4.03 4.05 2.64
CA VAL A 430 -4.96 3.26 1.81
C VAL A 430 -6.30 3.97 1.63
N GLY A 431 -6.67 4.95 2.44
CA GLY A 431 -7.94 5.68 2.31
C GLY A 431 -8.23 6.27 0.92
N THR A 432 -9.51 6.44 0.61
CA THR A 432 -10.01 7.08 -0.62
C THR A 432 -9.96 8.61 -0.49
N LYS A 433 -10.18 9.36 -1.58
CA LYS A 433 -9.86 10.79 -1.62
C LYS A 433 -10.81 11.66 -0.77
N ASP A 434 -12.10 11.37 -0.80
CA ASP A 434 -13.13 12.36 -0.44
C ASP A 434 -14.04 11.92 0.72
N SER A 435 -13.76 10.79 1.39
CA SER A 435 -14.60 10.29 2.47
C SER A 435 -13.83 9.63 3.62
N PHE A 436 -14.39 9.76 4.82
CA PHE A 436 -13.98 9.04 6.02
C PHE A 436 -14.56 7.61 5.98
N ASP A 437 -13.83 6.73 5.31
CA ASP A 437 -14.27 5.38 4.98
C ASP A 437 -13.84 4.36 6.04
N GLN A 438 -14.01 3.08 5.71
CA GLN A 438 -13.65 1.97 6.59
C GLN A 438 -12.20 1.99 7.10
N PRO A 439 -11.16 2.34 6.29
CA PRO A 439 -9.78 2.37 6.77
C PRO A 439 -9.57 3.36 7.91
N GLU A 440 -10.07 4.58 7.78
CA GLU A 440 -9.93 5.62 8.81
C GLU A 440 -10.76 5.27 10.06
N ARG A 441 -11.96 4.72 9.87
CA ARG A 441 -12.80 4.19 10.96
C ARG A 441 -12.08 3.10 11.78
N ARG A 442 -11.29 2.24 11.13
CA ARG A 442 -10.43 1.25 11.80
C ARG A 442 -9.28 1.91 12.55
N ALA A 443 -8.65 2.93 11.96
CA ALA A 443 -7.53 3.65 12.58
C ALA A 443 -7.93 4.33 13.91
N VAL A 444 -9.21 4.64 14.10
CA VAL A 444 -9.76 5.13 15.39
C VAL A 444 -9.44 4.18 16.54
N ALA A 445 -9.35 2.87 16.31
CA ALA A 445 -9.02 1.90 17.35
C ALA A 445 -7.71 2.24 18.07
N TYR A 446 -6.70 2.70 17.33
CA TYR A 446 -5.41 3.06 17.90
C TYR A 446 -5.47 4.33 18.78
N SER A 447 -6.44 5.21 18.55
CA SER A 447 -6.68 6.35 19.46
C SER A 447 -7.13 5.89 20.85
N TYR A 448 -7.88 4.79 20.95
CA TYR A 448 -8.30 4.21 22.23
C TYR A 448 -7.14 3.55 22.98
N VAL A 449 -6.15 2.99 22.26
CA VAL A 449 -4.91 2.48 22.87
C VAL A 449 -4.10 3.64 23.46
N ILE A 450 -3.94 4.73 22.70
CA ILE A 450 -3.25 5.93 23.19
C ILE A 450 -4.01 6.54 24.38
N ASP A 451 -5.35 6.60 24.31
CA ASP A 451 -6.19 7.09 25.40
C ASP A 451 -6.07 6.22 26.65
N ALA A 452 -6.05 4.88 26.50
CA ALA A 452 -5.83 3.94 27.59
C ALA A 452 -4.51 4.20 28.32
N PHE A 453 -3.43 4.48 27.57
CA PHE A 453 -2.14 4.87 28.13
C PHE A 453 -2.17 6.25 28.81
N LEU A 454 -2.77 7.26 28.18
CA LEU A 454 -2.77 8.64 28.69
C LEU A 454 -3.64 8.81 29.94
N ASN A 455 -4.75 8.09 30.01
CA ASN A 455 -5.81 8.28 31.00
C ASN A 455 -6.15 6.96 31.72
N PRO A 456 -5.23 6.25 32.40
CA PRO A 456 -5.57 4.98 33.07
C PRO A 456 -6.76 5.16 34.03
N PRO A 457 -7.66 4.15 34.17
CA PRO A 457 -8.88 4.28 34.95
C PRO A 457 -8.62 4.70 36.40
N ASN A 458 -9.40 5.66 36.93
CA ASN A 458 -9.35 6.09 38.32
C ASN A 458 -10.21 5.15 39.20
N LEU A 459 -9.61 4.55 40.22
CA LEU A 459 -10.21 3.65 41.23
C LEU A 459 -11.25 4.29 42.19
N ASN A 460 -11.95 5.35 41.79
CA ASN A 460 -13.04 5.92 42.61
C ASN A 460 -14.41 5.29 42.30
N GLN A 461 -14.46 4.31 41.39
CA GLN A 461 -15.55 3.37 41.22
C GLN A 461 -14.96 1.98 41.48
N ASP A 462 -15.62 1.21 42.36
CA ASP A 462 -15.18 -0.02 43.02
C ASP A 462 -14.00 -0.78 42.38
N PRO A 463 -12.96 -1.17 43.16
CA PRO A 463 -11.78 -1.82 42.61
C PRO A 463 -12.14 -3.16 41.95
N PRO A 464 -11.83 -3.38 40.66
CA PRO A 464 -11.66 -4.74 40.20
C PRO A 464 -10.49 -5.37 40.97
N PRO A 465 -10.52 -6.68 41.28
CA PRO A 465 -9.66 -7.31 42.28
C PRO A 465 -8.22 -7.57 41.81
N ASN A 466 -7.64 -6.73 40.94
CA ASN A 466 -6.36 -7.04 40.29
C ASN A 466 -5.31 -5.92 40.50
N ASP A 467 -4.20 -6.30 41.16
CA ASP A 467 -3.01 -5.48 41.48
C ASP A 467 -2.31 -4.88 40.25
N GLY A 468 -2.64 -5.31 39.04
CA GLY A 468 -1.99 -4.89 37.81
C GLY A 468 -2.28 -3.44 37.36
N PHE A 469 -3.42 -2.86 37.76
CA PHE A 469 -3.80 -1.49 37.37
C PHE A 469 -2.97 -0.41 38.08
N ASP A 470 -2.48 -0.70 39.28
CA ASP A 470 -1.54 0.17 39.99
C ASP A 470 -0.20 0.24 39.23
N GLU A 471 0.21 -0.81 38.50
CA GLU A 471 1.43 -0.77 37.69
C GLU A 471 1.35 0.19 36.51
N LEU A 472 0.23 0.31 35.77
CA LEU A 472 0.09 1.31 34.68
C LEU A 472 0.07 2.75 35.22
N ARG A 473 -0.42 2.94 36.44
CA ARG A 473 -0.43 4.23 37.14
C ARG A 473 0.94 4.56 37.73
N GLU A 474 1.62 3.60 38.34
CA GLU A 474 3.01 3.71 38.76
C GLU A 474 3.91 3.91 37.56
N LEU A 475 3.68 3.23 36.43
CA LEU A 475 4.33 3.52 35.16
C LEU A 475 4.20 4.97 34.72
N ARG A 476 3.04 5.60 34.93
CA ARG A 476 2.85 7.04 34.69
C ARG A 476 3.58 7.91 35.72
N LEU A 477 3.77 7.43 36.95
CA LEU A 477 4.33 8.17 38.09
C LEU A 477 5.85 7.98 38.25
N THR A 478 6.35 6.74 38.27
CA THR A 478 7.74 6.29 38.41
C THR A 478 8.63 6.75 37.26
N VAL A 479 8.06 6.84 36.06
CA VAL A 479 8.69 7.50 34.92
C VAL A 479 9.05 8.98 35.23
N GLY A 480 8.45 9.59 36.26
CA GLY A 480 8.71 10.97 36.70
C GLY A 480 9.71 11.19 37.84
N PHE A 481 10.27 10.16 38.51
CA PHE A 481 11.02 10.37 39.77
C PHE A 481 12.45 9.78 39.77
N GLY A 482 13.42 10.59 39.29
CA GLY A 482 14.88 10.44 39.51
C GLY A 482 15.49 11.68 40.19
N LEU A 483 16.80 11.73 40.44
CA LEU A 483 17.52 12.80 41.19
C LEU A 483 17.44 14.21 40.52
N GLU A 484 17.51 15.28 41.33
CA GLU A 484 17.02 16.64 41.04
C GLU A 484 17.43 17.34 39.73
N GLU A 485 18.62 17.11 39.17
CA GLU A 485 19.00 17.66 37.86
C GLU A 485 18.49 16.81 36.69
N GLN A 486 18.50 15.48 36.82
CA GLN A 486 17.87 14.56 35.86
C GLN A 486 16.33 14.70 35.85
N ARG A 487 15.73 15.28 36.90
CA ARG A 487 14.28 15.57 36.96
C ARG A 487 13.84 16.52 35.86
N ASN A 488 14.61 17.56 35.53
CA ASN A 488 14.15 18.58 34.59
C ASN A 488 14.18 18.08 33.15
N GLU A 489 15.26 17.40 32.74
CA GLU A 489 15.36 16.81 31.40
C GLU A 489 14.37 15.67 31.20
N ARG A 490 14.24 14.75 32.18
CA ARG A 490 13.22 13.69 32.10
C ARG A 490 11.80 14.26 32.10
N ARG A 491 11.49 15.24 32.96
CA ARG A 491 10.15 15.86 32.99
C ARG A 491 9.83 16.59 31.70
N THR A 492 10.78 17.27 31.08
CA THR A 492 10.59 17.92 29.77
C THR A 492 10.39 16.88 28.65
N LEU A 493 11.16 15.79 28.64
CA LEU A 493 10.95 14.68 27.72
C LEU A 493 9.55 14.06 27.86
N PHE A 494 9.10 13.76 29.08
CA PHE A 494 7.75 13.18 29.27
C PHE A 494 6.61 14.13 28.98
N THR A 495 6.80 15.43 29.21
CA THR A 495 5.82 16.44 28.84
C THR A 495 5.69 16.48 27.32
N THR A 496 6.81 16.55 26.61
CA THR A 496 6.85 16.51 25.13
C THR A 496 6.22 15.23 24.59
N LEU A 497 6.50 14.09 25.21
CA LEU A 497 5.99 12.80 24.77
C LEU A 497 4.48 12.70 24.98
N ARG A 498 3.99 13.18 26.12
CA ARG A 498 2.56 13.29 26.40
C ARG A 498 1.87 14.21 25.41
N ASP A 499 2.48 15.33 25.05
CA ASP A 499 1.89 16.29 24.11
C ASP A 499 1.81 15.71 22.70
N VAL A 500 2.87 15.04 22.22
CA VAL A 500 2.84 14.32 20.94
C VAL A 500 1.78 13.22 20.94
N LEU A 501 1.68 12.42 22.01
CA LEU A 501 0.64 11.38 22.11
C LEU A 501 -0.78 11.98 22.13
N ARG A 502 -0.98 13.12 22.77
CA ARG A 502 -2.27 13.83 22.76
C ARG A 502 -2.61 14.33 21.36
N GLU A 503 -1.65 14.89 20.64
CA GLU A 503 -1.85 15.34 19.26
C GLU A 503 -2.21 14.15 18.34
N ILE A 504 -1.44 13.05 18.41
CA ILE A 504 -1.75 11.83 17.64
C ILE A 504 -3.14 11.30 18.00
N ARG A 505 -3.47 11.21 19.29
CA ARG A 505 -4.81 10.81 19.75
C ARG A 505 -5.86 11.70 19.12
N ASN A 506 -5.72 13.01 19.18
CA ASN A 506 -6.73 13.95 18.68
C ASN A 506 -6.92 13.86 17.16
N LEU A 507 -5.88 13.53 16.39
CA LEU A 507 -5.99 13.31 14.94
C LEU A 507 -6.74 12.03 14.57
N LEU A 508 -6.66 11.01 15.42
CA LEU A 508 -7.27 9.68 15.20
C LEU A 508 -8.64 9.53 15.89
N PHE A 509 -8.90 10.33 16.93
CA PHE A 509 -10.02 10.09 17.83
C PHE A 509 -11.34 10.57 17.25
N LEU A 510 -12.32 9.66 17.27
CA LEU A 510 -13.72 9.96 17.06
C LEU A 510 -14.52 9.52 18.29
N PRO A 511 -15.19 10.46 18.99
CA PRO A 511 -16.01 10.11 20.13
C PRO A 511 -17.20 9.26 19.69
N ILE A 512 -17.35 8.08 20.27
CA ILE A 512 -18.53 7.24 20.07
C ILE A 512 -19.61 7.74 21.04
N ASN A 513 -20.22 8.89 20.72
CA ASN A 513 -21.31 9.45 21.49
C ASN A 513 -22.60 9.42 20.64
N PRO A 514 -23.75 8.96 21.16
CA PRO A 514 -24.99 8.86 20.39
C PRO A 514 -25.54 10.21 19.90
N GLY A 515 -24.96 11.36 20.30
CA GLY A 515 -25.40 12.70 19.87
C GLY A 515 -24.37 13.57 19.13
N PHE A 516 -23.16 13.08 18.83
CA PHE A 516 -22.10 13.94 18.26
C PHE A 516 -21.91 13.84 16.73
N ILE A 517 -22.56 12.88 16.06
CA ILE A 517 -22.50 12.70 14.59
C ILE A 517 -23.71 13.35 13.88
N GLU A 518 -24.29 14.40 14.45
CA GLU A 518 -25.22 15.27 13.69
C GLU A 518 -24.47 16.21 12.74
N GLY A 519 -23.17 16.48 12.99
CA GLY A 519 -22.36 17.40 12.18
C GLY A 519 -21.62 16.78 10.99
N PHE A 520 -21.33 15.47 11.02
CA PHE A 520 -20.58 14.79 9.96
C PHE A 520 -21.49 14.22 8.84
N ASN A 521 -22.80 14.16 9.06
CA ASN A 521 -23.78 13.57 8.13
C ASN A 521 -24.46 14.60 7.21
N THR A 522 -23.93 15.82 7.09
CA THR A 522 -24.59 16.90 6.34
C THR A 522 -24.73 16.64 4.84
N GLU A 523 -24.06 15.62 4.28
CA GLU A 523 -24.24 15.18 2.88
C GLU A 523 -25.28 14.05 2.70
N LEU A 524 -25.82 13.48 3.79
CA LEU A 524 -26.87 12.44 3.77
C LEU A 524 -28.21 12.95 4.32
N ARG A 525 -28.55 14.23 4.12
CA ARG A 525 -29.92 14.73 4.35
C ARG A 525 -30.87 14.21 3.27
N GLY A 526 -31.25 12.96 3.44
CA GLY A 526 -32.34 12.32 2.69
C GLY A 526 -33.15 11.31 3.49
N LEU A 527 -32.57 10.62 4.48
CA LEU A 527 -33.26 9.50 5.16
C LEU A 527 -32.80 9.31 6.63
N GLY A 528 -33.57 9.87 7.58
CA GLY A 528 -33.90 9.26 8.89
C GLY A 528 -32.84 9.10 9.99
N GLU A 529 -33.21 9.52 11.22
CA GLU A 529 -32.48 9.30 12.49
C GLU A 529 -32.04 7.84 12.76
N LEU A 530 -32.64 6.84 12.09
CA LEU A 530 -32.28 5.42 12.17
C LEU A 530 -30.86 5.08 11.66
N ASP A 531 -30.25 5.92 10.83
CA ASP A 531 -28.95 5.62 10.22
C ASP A 531 -27.76 5.91 11.15
N THR A 532 -27.93 6.83 12.11
CA THR A 532 -26.86 7.21 13.06
C THR A 532 -26.52 6.08 14.05
N THR A 533 -27.54 5.41 14.58
CA THR A 533 -27.36 4.28 15.52
C THR A 533 -26.68 3.09 14.85
N ARG A 534 -27.05 2.79 13.59
CA ARG A 534 -26.45 1.69 12.82
C ARG A 534 -24.99 1.98 12.46
N ASN A 535 -24.69 3.22 12.08
CA ASN A 535 -23.32 3.64 11.79
C ASN A 535 -22.42 3.62 13.03
N ASN A 536 -22.96 3.97 14.21
CA ASN A 536 -22.25 3.85 15.48
C ASN A 536 -21.95 2.39 15.86
N ALA A 537 -22.93 1.49 15.68
CA ALA A 537 -22.73 0.06 15.94
C ALA A 537 -21.69 -0.55 15.00
N LEU A 538 -21.69 -0.17 13.72
CA LEU A 538 -20.70 -0.62 12.74
C LEU A 538 -19.30 -0.08 13.07
N LEU A 539 -19.19 1.20 13.46
CA LEU A 539 -17.92 1.79 13.89
C LEU A 539 -17.36 1.07 15.13
N GLN A 540 -18.21 0.84 16.14
CA GLN A 540 -17.84 0.06 17.34
C GLN A 540 -17.36 -1.34 16.96
N GLN A 541 -18.06 -2.02 16.05
CA GLN A 541 -17.67 -3.35 15.59
C GLN A 541 -16.29 -3.33 14.92
N LEU A 542 -16.01 -2.35 14.06
CA LEU A 542 -14.71 -2.22 13.40
C LEU A 542 -13.59 -1.94 14.40
N ILE A 543 -13.81 -1.05 15.37
CA ILE A 543 -12.83 -0.73 16.41
C ILE A 543 -12.52 -1.96 17.25
N ARG A 544 -13.55 -2.68 17.72
CA ARG A 544 -13.36 -3.89 18.52
C ARG A 544 -12.65 -4.97 17.74
N GLN A 545 -13.02 -5.17 16.47
CA GLN A 545 -12.34 -6.13 15.60
C GLN A 545 -10.86 -5.80 15.47
N GLU A 546 -10.50 -4.54 15.26
CA GLU A 546 -9.10 -4.12 15.16
C GLU A 546 -8.34 -4.35 16.46
N LEU A 547 -8.92 -3.99 17.62
CA LEU A 547 -8.31 -4.21 18.93
C LEU A 547 -8.11 -5.70 19.26
N PHE A 548 -9.06 -6.57 18.90
CA PHE A 548 -8.90 -8.01 19.06
C PHE A 548 -7.76 -8.57 18.19
N VAL A 549 -7.66 -8.11 16.94
CA VAL A 549 -6.52 -8.49 16.08
C VAL A 549 -5.20 -8.07 16.72
N GLN A 550 -5.12 -6.87 17.31
CA GLN A 550 -3.91 -6.44 18.02
C GLN A 550 -3.59 -7.31 19.25
N GLN A 551 -4.61 -7.73 19.99
CA GLN A 551 -4.45 -8.62 21.15
C GLN A 551 -3.90 -9.99 20.74
N ASP A 552 -4.44 -10.57 19.67
CA ASP A 552 -3.99 -11.86 19.13
C ASP A 552 -2.57 -11.78 18.58
N VAL A 553 -2.21 -10.68 17.89
CA VAL A 553 -0.86 -10.46 17.35
C VAL A 553 0.17 -10.37 18.47
N GLU A 554 -0.06 -9.55 19.51
CA GLU A 554 0.87 -9.43 20.63
C GLU A 554 1.02 -10.76 21.40
N ALA A 555 -0.09 -11.49 21.61
CA ALA A 555 -0.05 -12.81 22.24
C ALA A 555 0.76 -13.83 21.43
N SER A 556 0.72 -13.75 20.08
CA SER A 556 1.46 -14.67 19.21
C SER A 556 2.99 -14.55 19.34
N TRP A 557 3.50 -13.41 19.80
CA TRP A 557 4.93 -13.17 19.93
C TRP A 557 5.53 -13.69 21.24
N GLU A 558 4.72 -14.09 22.21
CA GLU A 558 5.20 -14.56 23.53
C GLU A 558 6.26 -15.66 23.39
N ASN A 559 5.97 -16.71 22.61
CA ASN A 559 6.90 -17.83 22.42
C ASN A 559 8.22 -17.40 21.77
N LEU A 560 8.18 -16.47 20.81
CA LEU A 560 9.37 -15.97 20.12
C LEU A 560 10.23 -15.11 21.05
N VAL A 561 9.59 -14.29 21.88
CA VAL A 561 10.28 -13.44 22.86
C VAL A 561 10.92 -14.30 23.95
N GLN A 562 10.21 -15.33 24.43
CA GLN A 562 10.74 -16.27 25.43
C GLN A 562 12.00 -17.02 24.96
N THR A 563 12.13 -17.30 23.65
CA THR A 563 13.31 -18.00 23.12
C THR A 563 14.51 -17.08 22.91
N MET A 564 14.29 -15.78 22.72
CA MET A 564 15.35 -14.84 22.28
C MET A 564 15.75 -13.80 23.33
N ALA A 565 14.90 -13.53 24.32
CA ALA A 565 15.15 -12.52 25.33
C ALA A 565 15.57 -13.13 26.68
N SER A 566 16.21 -12.32 27.51
CA SER A 566 16.33 -12.63 28.94
C SER A 566 15.05 -12.27 29.70
N ASP A 567 14.74 -13.00 30.77
CA ASP A 567 13.60 -12.74 31.66
C ASP A 567 13.88 -11.57 32.63
N TYR A 568 14.31 -10.41 32.09
CA TYR A 568 14.64 -9.23 32.91
C TYR A 568 13.39 -8.58 33.51
N VAL A 569 12.28 -8.64 32.78
CA VAL A 569 10.92 -8.41 33.29
C VAL A 569 10.16 -9.69 33.04
N SER A 570 9.40 -10.17 34.03
CA SER A 570 8.76 -11.48 33.94
C SER A 570 7.81 -11.55 32.75
N TYR A 571 7.90 -12.61 31.95
CA TYR A 571 6.98 -12.82 30.82
C TYR A 571 5.50 -12.83 31.24
N THR A 572 5.19 -13.29 32.45
CA THR A 572 3.81 -13.27 32.99
C THR A 572 3.33 -11.84 33.27
N GLU A 573 4.21 -10.93 33.68
CA GLU A 573 3.91 -9.51 33.88
C GLU A 573 3.70 -8.76 32.54
N LEU A 574 4.21 -9.30 31.43
CA LEU A 574 4.05 -8.70 30.10
C LEU A 574 2.86 -9.28 29.33
N PHE A 575 2.79 -10.61 29.22
CA PHE A 575 1.85 -11.35 28.36
C PHE A 575 0.76 -12.11 29.13
N GLY A 576 0.88 -12.24 30.45
CA GLY A 576 -0.08 -12.99 31.26
C GLY A 576 -1.50 -12.42 31.22
N ALA A 577 -2.44 -13.10 31.91
CA ALA A 577 -3.82 -12.64 32.02
C ALA A 577 -3.91 -11.21 32.58
N ASP A 578 -3.00 -10.87 33.49
CA ASP A 578 -2.83 -9.53 34.07
C ASP A 578 -1.59 -8.81 33.51
N GLY A 579 -1.10 -9.20 32.33
CA GLY A 579 0.09 -8.58 31.75
C GLY A 579 -0.17 -7.14 31.27
N ILE A 580 0.83 -6.26 31.37
CA ILE A 580 0.68 -4.82 31.06
C ILE A 580 0.18 -4.55 29.63
N ILE A 581 0.58 -5.38 28.65
CA ILE A 581 0.16 -5.23 27.25
C ILE A 581 -1.32 -5.58 27.10
N ARG A 582 -1.74 -6.66 27.76
CA ARG A 582 -3.13 -7.13 27.77
C ARG A 582 -4.04 -6.12 28.48
N GLN A 583 -3.62 -5.62 29.63
CA GLN A 583 -4.37 -4.59 30.35
C GLN A 583 -4.58 -3.32 29.51
N LEU A 584 -3.54 -2.85 28.81
CA LEU A 584 -3.66 -1.68 27.92
C LEU A 584 -4.78 -1.89 26.88
N LEU A 585 -4.79 -3.06 26.24
CA LEU A 585 -5.78 -3.42 25.22
C LEU A 585 -7.18 -3.65 25.81
N ASP A 586 -7.28 -4.28 26.97
CA ASP A 586 -8.56 -4.50 27.66
C ASP A 586 -9.18 -3.15 28.11
N VAL A 587 -8.35 -2.20 28.57
CA VAL A 587 -8.80 -0.83 28.85
C VAL A 587 -9.28 -0.15 27.57
N ALA A 588 -8.53 -0.24 26.47
CA ALA A 588 -8.95 0.32 25.18
C ALA A 588 -10.29 -0.29 24.70
N LEU A 589 -10.46 -1.61 24.83
CA LEU A 589 -11.68 -2.33 24.51
C LEU A 589 -12.86 -1.87 25.37
N SER A 590 -12.66 -1.73 26.69
CA SER A 590 -13.71 -1.26 27.60
C SER A 590 -14.22 0.14 27.23
N ARG A 591 -13.32 1.04 26.82
CA ARG A 591 -13.66 2.41 26.39
C ARG A 591 -14.38 2.46 25.05
N SER A 592 -14.01 1.57 24.13
CA SER A 592 -14.69 1.47 22.83
C SER A 592 -16.16 0.98 22.95
N GLY A 593 -16.51 0.33 24.07
CA GLY A 593 -17.83 -0.27 24.31
C GLY A 593 -18.90 0.69 24.87
N GLY A 594 -18.59 1.97 25.10
CA GLY A 594 -19.57 2.97 25.52
C GLY A 594 -19.99 2.93 27.00
N GLN A 595 -19.27 2.20 27.87
CA GLN A 595 -19.58 2.16 29.31
C GLN A 595 -19.01 3.34 30.12
N TYR A 596 -18.20 4.22 29.51
CA TYR A 596 -17.79 5.48 30.16
C TYR A 596 -18.68 6.64 29.71
N LEU A 597 -19.63 6.99 30.58
CA LEU A 597 -20.37 8.25 30.54
C LEU A 597 -19.38 9.41 30.74
N ASN A 598 -19.38 10.34 29.77
CA ASN A 598 -18.71 11.65 29.79
C ASN A 598 -17.18 11.66 29.92
N PRO A 599 -16.43 11.93 28.83
CA PRO A 599 -15.21 12.72 29.00
C PRO A 599 -15.65 14.09 29.55
N GLU A 600 -15.04 14.55 30.65
CA GLU A 600 -15.20 15.96 31.05
C GLU A 600 -14.91 16.85 29.83
N PRO A 601 -15.75 17.86 29.55
CA PRO A 601 -15.45 18.84 28.52
C PRO A 601 -14.18 19.58 28.95
N ILE A 602 -13.08 19.32 28.27
CA ILE A 602 -11.86 20.10 28.42
C ILE A 602 -12.18 21.49 27.87
N VAL A 603 -12.34 22.46 28.77
CA VAL A 603 -12.32 23.88 28.44
C VAL A 603 -10.97 24.15 27.80
N PRO A 604 -10.91 24.69 26.57
CA PRO A 604 -9.65 25.08 25.99
C PRO A 604 -9.08 26.22 26.84
N ASP A 605 -7.91 26.01 27.45
CA ASP A 605 -7.10 27.12 27.92
C ASP A 605 -6.86 28.03 26.70
N SER A 606 -7.30 29.28 26.80
CA SER A 606 -7.53 30.20 25.69
C SER A 606 -6.28 30.67 24.94
N ASP A 607 -5.12 30.05 25.13
CA ASP A 607 -3.83 30.58 24.68
C ASP A 607 -2.97 29.64 23.82
N SER A 608 -3.39 28.42 23.47
CA SER A 608 -2.49 27.45 22.80
C SER A 608 -2.64 27.26 21.29
N PHE A 609 -3.49 28.02 20.59
CA PHE A 609 -3.50 28.03 19.11
C PHE A 609 -2.91 29.34 18.57
N SER A 610 -1.58 29.41 18.55
CA SER A 610 -0.88 30.40 17.73
C SER A 610 0.12 29.70 16.81
N LEU A 611 0.00 29.97 15.51
CA LEU A 611 0.90 29.53 14.42
C LEU A 611 2.38 29.93 14.65
N MET A 612 2.70 30.66 15.72
CA MET A 612 4.07 31.02 16.11
C MET A 612 4.92 29.86 16.66
N THR A 613 4.33 28.77 17.18
CA THR A 613 5.11 27.69 17.78
C THR A 613 5.89 26.86 16.74
N ILE A 614 5.41 26.79 15.49
CA ILE A 614 6.12 26.14 14.38
C ILE A 614 7.34 26.99 13.92
N ALA A 615 7.27 28.32 14.01
CA ALA A 615 8.41 29.20 13.72
C ALA A 615 9.50 29.13 14.80
N ALA A 616 9.13 28.84 16.06
CA ALA A 616 10.08 28.71 17.17
C ALA A 616 10.92 27.41 17.09
N ALA A 617 10.38 26.34 16.50
CA ALA A 617 11.11 25.10 16.27
C ALA A 617 12.12 25.21 15.11
N ALA A 618 11.81 26.00 14.07
CA ALA A 618 12.71 26.22 12.93
C ALA A 618 13.92 27.11 13.26
N ASN A 619 13.78 28.07 14.18
CA ASN A 619 14.87 28.99 14.54
C ASN A 619 15.91 28.41 15.53
N ARG A 620 15.73 27.18 16.03
CA ARG A 620 16.70 26.51 16.92
C ARG A 620 17.77 25.66 16.21
N LEU A 621 17.75 25.62 14.87
CA LEU A 621 18.67 24.80 14.06
C LEU A 621 19.76 25.61 13.30
N VAL A 622 19.92 26.90 13.58
CA VAL A 622 21.02 27.70 13.01
C VAL A 622 22.15 27.84 14.04
N PRO A 623 23.35 27.30 13.80
CA PRO A 623 24.49 27.58 14.66
C PRO A 623 24.90 29.05 14.51
N LEU A 624 25.01 29.76 15.63
CA LEU A 624 25.56 31.12 15.67
C LEU A 624 27.01 31.11 15.14
N PRO A 625 27.41 32.10 14.31
CA PRO A 625 28.80 32.20 13.86
C PRO A 625 29.74 32.50 15.04
N PRO A 626 31.00 32.02 15.00
CA PRO A 626 31.96 32.25 16.06
C PRO A 626 32.26 33.76 16.19
N GLN A 627 32.09 34.30 17.39
CA GLN A 627 32.49 35.67 17.70
C GLN A 627 34.01 35.82 17.54
N ALA A 628 34.41 36.83 16.76
CA ALA A 628 35.80 37.22 16.63
C ALA A 628 36.34 37.75 17.97
N PRO A 629 37.62 37.50 18.31
CA PRO A 629 38.23 38.07 19.51
C PRO A 629 38.49 39.56 19.29
N THR A 630 37.83 40.40 20.08
CA THR A 630 38.17 41.83 20.17
C THR A 630 39.25 42.03 21.23
N SER A 631 40.41 42.48 20.78
CA SER A 631 41.33 43.35 21.52
C SER A 631 40.68 44.70 21.84
#